data_AF-E6TY22-F1
#
_entry.id   AF-E6TY22-F1
#
_cell.length_a   1.000
_cell.length_b   1.000
_cell.length_c   1.000
_cell.angle_alpha   90.00
_cell.angle_beta   90.00
_cell.angle_gamma   90.00
#
_symmetry.space_group_name_H-M   'P 1'
#
loop_
_entity.id
_entity.type
_entity.pdbx_description
1 polymer ?
#
loop_
_entity_poly.entity_id
_entity_poly.type
_entity_poly.pdbx_seq_one_letter_code
_entity_poly.pdbx_strand_id
1 'polypeptide(L)' 'MAYLANTRLSLTFITGYNEEGEPIFKVKSFNNIEPSTENEQLFSTAAALASLQKYDVEKIERSNTYELVN' A
#
# COMPACT_ATOMS: atom_id res chain seq x y z
N MET A 1 -12.61 -23.92 -3.44
CA MET A 1 -13.23 -22.57 -3.51
C MET A 1 -12.29 -21.53 -2.93
N ALA A 2 -12.39 -20.27 -3.33
CA ALA A 2 -11.58 -19.18 -2.79
C ALA A 2 -12.47 -18.08 -2.19
N TYR A 3 -12.14 -17.58 -1.00
CA TYR A 3 -12.86 -16.49 -0.34
C TYR A 3 -11.91 -15.30 -0.12
N LEU A 4 -12.36 -14.09 -0.42
CA LEU A 4 -11.57 -12.89 -0.15
C LEU A 4 -11.53 -12.62 1.35
N ALA A 5 -10.37 -12.82 1.96
CA ALA A 5 -10.16 -12.65 3.40
C ALA A 5 -9.84 -11.19 3.77
N ASN A 6 -9.05 -10.49 2.95
CA ASN A 6 -8.64 -9.12 3.25
C ASN A 6 -8.26 -8.33 2.00
N THR A 7 -8.61 -7.05 1.97
CA THR A 7 -8.01 -6.05 1.08
C THR A 7 -7.24 -5.02 1.89
N ARG A 8 -6.00 -4.77 1.47
CA ARG A 8 -5.05 -3.84 2.09
C ARG A 8 -4.49 -2.88 1.04
N LEU A 9 -4.35 -1.62 1.41
CA LEU A 9 -3.61 -0.60 0.66
C LEU A 9 -2.31 -0.30 1.40
N SER A 10 -1.18 -0.34 0.71
CA SER A 10 0.16 -0.07 1.26
C SER A 10 0.86 1.04 0.49
N LEU A 11 1.43 1.99 1.22
CA LEU A 11 2.25 3.08 0.69
C LEU A 11 3.66 2.92 1.25
N THR A 12 4.64 2.78 0.37
CA THR A 12 6.06 2.67 0.73
C THR A 12 6.73 4.00 0.52
N PHE A 13 7.38 4.52 1.56
CA PHE A 13 8.06 5.79 1.57
C PHE A 13 9.57 5.60 1.68
N ILE A 14 10.35 6.46 1.02
CA ILE A 14 11.81 6.54 1.22
C ILE A 14 12.10 7.53 2.34
N THR A 15 12.71 7.03 3.41
CA THR A 15 12.97 7.82 4.62
C THR A 15 14.42 8.29 4.76
N GLY A 16 15.29 7.81 3.88
CA GLY A 16 16.72 8.12 3.85
C GLY A 16 17.47 7.03 3.08
N TYR A 17 18.79 7.05 3.19
CA TYR A 17 19.69 6.04 2.62
C TYR A 17 20.62 5.53 3.72
N ASN A 18 21.02 4.25 3.65
CA ASN A 18 21.99 3.65 4.57
C ASN A 18 23.44 4.03 4.16
N GLU A 19 24.43 3.49 4.89
CA GLU A 19 25.86 3.76 4.64
C GLU A 19 26.35 3.25 3.27
N GLU A 20 25.64 2.30 2.67
CA GLU A 20 25.92 1.72 1.35
C GLU A 20 25.18 2.44 0.22
N GLY A 21 24.38 3.47 0.55
CA GLY A 21 23.59 4.24 -0.42
C GLY A 21 22.28 3.59 -0.82
N GLU A 22 21.81 2.58 -0.10
CA GLU A 22 20.53 1.91 -0.35
C GLU A 22 19.37 2.64 0.35
N PRO A 23 18.21 2.79 -0.32
CA PRO A 23 17.06 3.48 0.25
C PRO A 23 16.47 2.73 1.46
N ILE A 24 16.20 3.48 2.54
CA ILE A 24 15.54 2.98 3.74
C ILE A 24 14.02 3.18 3.59
N PHE A 25 13.30 2.08 3.49
CA PHE A 25 11.86 2.11 3.28
C PHE A 25 11.05 2.09 4.58
N LYS A 26 9.94 2.84 4.58
CA LYS A 26 8.91 2.75 5.61
C LYS A 26 7.54 2.56 4.96
N VAL A 27 6.81 1.55 5.41
CA VAL A 27 5.48 1.24 4.87
C VAL A 27 4.40 1.77 5.81
N LYS A 28 3.41 2.46 5.24
CA LYS A 28 2.13 2.71 5.89
C LYS A 28 1.07 1.85 5.22
N SER A 29 0.18 1.27 6.00
CA SER A 29 -0.88 0.44 5.44
C SER A 29 -2.24 0.72 6.05
N PHE A 30 -3.24 0.65 5.18
CA PHE A 30 -4.65 0.75 5.49
C PHE A 30 -5.28 -0.62 5.25
N ASN A 31 -5.80 -1.22 6.32
CA ASN A 31 -6.44 -2.54 6.29
C ASN A 31 -7.95 -2.37 6.16
N ASN A 32 -8.65 -3.47 5.82
CA ASN A 32 -10.10 -3.51 5.70
C ASN A 32 -10.64 -2.51 4.67
N ILE A 33 -9.90 -2.35 3.57
CA ILE A 33 -10.35 -1.57 2.43
C ILE A 33 -11.57 -2.28 1.83
N GLU A 34 -12.59 -1.49 1.49
CA GLU A 34 -13.78 -1.98 0.80
C GLU A 34 -13.38 -2.65 -0.53
N PRO A 35 -13.58 -3.98 -0.70
CA PRO A 35 -13.10 -4.69 -1.87
C PRO A 35 -13.68 -4.24 -3.19
N SER A 36 -14.88 -3.67 -3.18
CA SER A 36 -15.53 -3.13 -4.39
C SER A 36 -14.92 -1.80 -4.88
N THR A 37 -14.02 -1.18 -4.11
CA THR A 37 -13.37 0.08 -4.50
C THR A 37 -12.52 -0.11 -5.76
N GLU A 38 -12.64 0.83 -6.69
CA GLU A 38 -11.85 0.84 -7.92
C GLU A 38 -10.37 1.18 -7.66
N ASN A 39 -9.49 0.64 -8.49
CA ASN A 39 -8.05 0.85 -8.35
C ASN A 39 -7.65 2.32 -8.56
N GLU A 40 -8.32 3.04 -9.46
CA GLU A 40 -8.06 4.47 -9.71
C GLU A 40 -8.43 5.32 -8.48
N GLN A 41 -9.58 5.05 -7.87
CA GLN A 41 -10.00 5.74 -6.64
C GLN A 41 -9.02 5.47 -5.48
N LEU A 42 -8.55 4.23 -5.33
CA LEU A 42 -7.53 3.89 -4.34
C LEU A 42 -6.20 4.60 -4.61
N PHE A 43 -5.77 4.63 -5.86
CA PHE A 43 -4.54 5.32 -6.26
C PHE A 43 -4.64 6.82 -6.00
N SER A 44 -5.71 7.48 -6.44
CA SER A 44 -5.92 8.92 -6.20
C SER A 44 -5.93 9.24 -4.70
N THR A 45 -6.58 8.41 -3.90
CA THR A 45 -6.61 8.58 -2.44
C THR A 45 -5.22 8.39 -1.83
N ALA A 46 -4.49 7.36 -2.24
CA ALA A 46 -3.12 7.11 -1.78
C ALA A 46 -2.17 8.26 -2.18
N ALA A 47 -2.29 8.78 -3.40
CA ALA A 47 -1.50 9.91 -3.88
C ALA A 47 -1.77 11.18 -3.05
N ALA A 48 -3.05 11.48 -2.74
CA ALA A 48 -3.41 12.60 -1.88
C ALA A 48 -2.91 12.42 -0.44
N LEU A 49 -2.93 11.20 0.10
CA LEU A 49 -2.35 10.92 1.43
C LEU A 49 -0.83 11.04 1.43
N ALA A 50 -0.18 10.61 0.35
CA ALA A 50 1.26 10.72 0.15
C ALA A 50 1.71 12.18 0.06
N SER A 51 0.96 13.05 -0.62
CA SER A 51 1.31 14.48 -0.71
C SER A 51 1.27 15.22 0.63
N LEU A 52 0.63 14.65 1.65
CA LEU A 52 0.62 15.18 3.02
C LEU A 52 1.78 14.64 3.88
N GLN A 53 2.58 13.70 3.37
CA GLN A 53 3.71 13.14 4.10
C GLN A 53 4.98 13.96 3.89
N LYS A 54 5.89 13.87 4.87
CA LYS A 54 7.24 14.47 4.78
C LYS A 54 8.16 13.75 3.79
N TYR A 55 7.93 12.45 3.59
CA TYR A 55 8.80 11.57 2.81
C TYR A 55 8.15 11.23 1.48
N ASP A 56 8.95 11.07 0.44
CA ASP A 56 8.47 10.72 -0.90
C ASP A 56 7.94 9.29 -0.92
N VAL A 57 6.83 9.10 -1.64
CA VAL A 57 6.26 7.77 -1.88
C VAL A 57 6.97 7.13 -3.06
N GLU A 58 7.54 5.96 -2.83
CA GLU A 58 8.16 5.13 -3.87
C GLU A 58 7.12 4.23 -4.54
N LYS A 59 6.18 3.70 -3.74
CA LYS A 59 5.29 2.64 -4.19
C LYS A 59 3.91 2.71 -3.54
N ILE A 60 2.87 2.51 -4.33
CA ILE A 60 1.47 2.39 -3.88
C ILE A 60 0.96 1.03 -4.36
N GLU A 61 0.48 0.20 -3.43
CA GLU A 61 0.07 -1.18 -3.72
C GLU A 61 -1.28 -1.51 -3.09
N ARG A 62 -2.13 -2.16 -3.88
CA ARG A 62 -3.29 -2.90 -3.37
C ARG A 62 -2.92 -4.37 -3.26
N SER A 63 -3.26 -4.98 -2.13
CA SER A 63 -3.12 -6.42 -1.91
C SER A 63 -4.47 -7.01 -1.52
N ASN A 64 -4.88 -8.06 -2.24
CA ASN A 64 -6.06 -8.87 -1.91
C ASN A 64 -5.58 -10.26 -1.49
N THR A 65 -5.93 -10.68 -0.27
CA THR A 65 -5.61 -12.00 0.26
C THR A 65 -6.83 -12.90 0.16
N TYR A 66 -6.64 -14.09 -0.41
CA TYR A 66 -7.70 -15.08 -0.55
C TYR A 66 -7.37 -16.34 0.24
N GLU A 67 -8.35 -16.87 0.95
CA GLU A 67 -8.28 -18.18 1.58
C GLU A 67 -8.73 -19.26 0.59
N LEU A 68 -7.95 -20.32 0.45
CA LEU A 68 -8.22 -21.43 -0.46
C LEU A 68 -8.68 -22.65 0.34
N VAL A 69 -9.86 -23.17 0.01
CA VAL A 69 -10.42 -24.39 0.60
C VAL A 69 -10.66 -25.45 -0.49
N ASN A 70 -10.44 -26.72 -0.15
CA ASN A 70 -10.71 -27.87 -1.03
C ASN A 70 -12.18 -28.27 -0.99
#